data_AF-A0A2D6BK57-F1
#
_entry.id   AF-A0A2D6BK57-F1
#
_cell.length_a   1.000
_cell.length_b   1.000
_cell.length_c   1.000
_cell.angle_alpha   90.00
_cell.angle_beta   90.00
_cell.angle_gamma   90.00
#
_symmetry.space_group_name_H-M   'P 1'
#
loop_
_entity.id
_entity.type
_entity.pdbx_description
1 polymer ?
#
loop_
_entity_poly.entity_id
_entity_poly.type
_entity_poly.pdbx_seq_one_letter_code
_entity_poly.pdbx_strand_id
1 'polypeptide(L)'
;MRCLDPVPSHPSSWPAAAGYGPGVTLSDALEEQYWRDGFVLLRGLFPPEDLAGFDRRFEDLVEERAPRPEGMVFMQDVMVVKGAVAPSSRLHGINKILSFEEDPVLFDYAVDPRVLGPVRSLIGEDLVTLST
;
A
#
# COMPACT_ATOMS: atom_id res chain seq x y z
N MET A 1 -24.63 29.16 -4.06
CA MET A 1 -23.31 28.74 -4.57
C MET A 1 -22.34 28.80 -3.41
N ARG A 2 -22.09 27.69 -2.71
CA ARG A 2 -21.11 27.66 -1.61
C ARG A 2 -19.73 27.55 -2.24
N CYS A 3 -18.87 28.53 -1.99
CA CYS A 3 -17.46 28.43 -2.31
C CYS A 3 -16.91 27.22 -1.53
N LEU A 4 -16.30 26.28 -2.24
CA LEU A 4 -15.52 25.23 -1.60
C LEU A 4 -14.32 25.90 -0.94
N ASP A 5 -14.08 25.57 0.33
CA ASP A 5 -12.88 26.02 1.02
C ASP A 5 -11.64 25.53 0.27
N PRO A 6 -10.55 26.31 0.23
CA PRO A 6 -9.32 25.90 -0.42
C PRO A 6 -8.76 24.65 0.25
N VAL A 7 -8.37 23.67 -0.58
CA VAL A 7 -7.64 22.47 -0.12
C VAL A 7 -6.37 22.94 0.60
N PRO A 8 -6.09 22.50 1.84
CA PRO A 8 -4.88 22.87 2.56
C PRO A 8 -3.65 22.54 1.72
N SER A 9 -2.74 23.50 1.58
CA SER A 9 -1.48 23.32 0.87
C SER A 9 -0.66 22.19 1.53
N HIS A 10 -0.20 21.22 0.74
CA HIS A 10 0.75 20.22 1.20
C HIS A 10 2.00 20.92 1.79
N PRO A 11 2.46 20.56 2.99
CA PRO A 11 3.66 21.15 3.58
C PRO A 11 4.90 20.85 2.73
N SER A 12 5.83 21.80 2.71
CA SER A 12 7.08 21.75 1.93
C SER A 12 8.06 20.66 2.36
N SER A 13 7.83 20.05 3.52
CA SER A 13 8.58 18.92 4.04
C SER A 13 7.75 18.22 5.11
N TRP A 14 7.66 16.90 5.04
CA TRP A 14 6.97 16.11 6.06
C TRP A 14 7.89 15.91 7.27
N PRO A 15 7.39 16.01 8.51
CA PRO A 15 8.17 15.66 9.69
C PRO A 15 8.66 14.20 9.58
N ALA A 16 9.85 13.94 10.10
CA ALA A 16 10.44 12.60 10.11
C ALA A 16 9.46 11.61 10.73
N ALA A 17 9.44 10.39 10.18
CA ALA A 17 8.68 9.26 10.68
C ALA A 17 8.80 9.19 12.21
N ALA A 18 7.70 9.38 12.93
CA ALA A 18 7.65 8.85 14.29
C ALA A 18 7.79 7.34 14.11
N GLY A 19 8.91 6.78 14.56
CA GLY A 19 9.21 5.36 14.39
C GLY A 19 8.11 4.51 15.00
N TYR A 20 7.21 4.05 14.14
CA TYR A 20 6.11 3.20 14.53
C TYR A 20 6.68 1.80 14.78
N GLY A 21 6.85 1.44 16.06
CA GLY A 21 7.27 0.10 16.47
C GLY A 21 6.16 -0.94 16.25
N PRO A 22 6.44 -2.23 16.48
CA PRO A 22 5.39 -3.25 16.53
C PRO A 22 4.32 -2.86 17.56
N GLY A 23 3.04 -2.96 17.18
CA GLY A 23 1.91 -2.62 18.05
C GLY A 23 1.44 -1.16 17.95
N VAL A 24 1.51 -0.54 16.77
CA VAL A 24 0.92 0.77 16.52
C VAL A 24 -0.59 0.71 16.76
N THR A 25 -1.12 1.51 17.67
CA THR A 25 -2.56 1.70 17.81
C THR A 25 -2.92 3.14 17.48
N LEU A 26 -4.15 3.37 17.01
CA LEU A 26 -4.65 4.72 16.86
C LEU A 26 -4.89 5.32 18.26
N SER A 27 -4.63 6.61 18.40
CA SER A 27 -5.15 7.39 19.53
C SER A 27 -6.61 7.72 19.30
N ASP A 28 -7.39 7.95 20.37
CA ASP A 28 -8.80 8.38 20.29
C ASP A 28 -9.04 9.51 19.28
N ALA A 29 -8.17 10.53 19.26
CA ALA A 29 -8.30 11.65 18.31
C ALA A 29 -8.15 11.24 16.83
N LEU A 30 -7.31 10.23 16.54
CA LEU A 30 -7.15 9.69 15.19
C LEU A 30 -8.31 8.76 14.84
N GLU A 31 -8.83 7.98 15.79
CA GLU A 31 -10.05 7.18 15.58
C GLU A 31 -11.25 8.08 15.29
N GLU A 32 -11.46 9.13 16.08
CA GLU A 32 -12.49 10.14 15.84
C GLU A 32 -12.32 10.82 14.47
N GLN A 33 -11.07 11.09 14.06
CA GLN A 33 -10.78 11.59 12.71
C GLN A 33 -11.17 10.58 11.64
N TYR A 34 -10.84 9.30 11.80
CA TYR A 34 -11.22 8.25 10.87
C TYR A 34 -12.75 8.20 10.70
N TRP A 35 -13.50 8.20 11.80
CA TRP A 35 -14.96 8.14 11.76
C TRP A 35 -15.59 9.40 11.15
N ARG A 36 -14.97 10.57 11.33
CA ARG A 36 -15.46 11.83 10.77
C ARG A 36 -15.12 11.99 9.28
N ASP A 37 -13.88 11.70 8.91
CA ASP A 37 -13.31 12.05 7.60
C ASP A 37 -13.21 10.85 6.65
N GLY A 38 -13.36 9.63 7.17
CA GLY A 38 -13.24 8.37 6.42
C GLY A 38 -11.80 7.90 6.19
N PHE A 39 -10.80 8.62 6.69
CA PHE A 39 -9.39 8.23 6.58
C PHE A 39 -8.50 8.83 7.69
N VAL A 40 -7.37 8.17 7.93
CA VAL A 40 -6.26 8.69 8.75
C VAL A 40 -4.95 8.53 8.01
N LEU A 41 -3.99 9.40 8.30
CA LEU A 41 -2.68 9.38 7.68
C LEU A 41 -1.58 9.14 8.73
N LEU A 42 -1.05 7.92 8.74
CA LEU A 42 0.07 7.52 9.57
C LEU A 42 1.37 7.73 8.78
N ARG A 43 2.12 8.77 9.13
CA ARG A 43 3.30 9.19 8.35
C ARG A 43 4.53 8.42 8.77
N GLY A 44 5.23 7.83 7.80
CA GLY A 44 6.45 7.08 8.09
C GLY A 44 6.16 5.78 8.85
N LEU A 45 5.02 5.16 8.55
CA LEU A 45 4.67 3.85 9.11
C LEU A 45 5.74 2.80 8.80
N PHE A 46 6.31 2.87 7.59
CA PHE A 46 7.46 2.09 7.16
C PHE A 46 8.65 3.00 6.91
N PRO A 47 9.86 2.61 7.35
CA PRO A 47 11.07 3.26 6.90
C PRO A 47 11.37 2.90 5.43
N PRO A 48 12.11 3.73 4.67
CA PRO A 48 12.34 3.50 3.25
C PRO A 48 13.00 2.15 2.91
N GLU A 49 13.86 1.63 3.79
CA GLU A 49 14.53 0.35 3.62
C GLU A 49 13.56 -0.85 3.61
N ASP A 50 12.48 -0.80 4.39
CA ASP A 50 11.46 -1.84 4.39
C ASP A 50 10.69 -1.82 3.06
N LEU A 51 10.36 -0.62 2.57
CA LEU A 51 9.67 -0.43 1.30
C LEU A 51 10.51 -0.92 0.11
N ALA A 52 11.83 -0.69 0.15
CA ALA A 52 12.75 -1.13 -0.89
C ALA A 52 12.79 -2.66 -1.04
N GLY A 53 12.44 -3.42 0.01
CA GLY A 53 12.29 -4.88 -0.06
C GLY A 53 11.11 -5.29 -0.96
N PHE A 54 9.96 -4.65 -0.77
CA PHE A 54 8.77 -4.89 -1.59
C PHE A 54 9.00 -4.47 -3.05
N ASP A 55 9.63 -3.31 -3.27
CA ASP A 55 9.95 -2.82 -4.61
C ASP A 55 10.85 -3.81 -5.37
N ARG A 56 11.91 -4.28 -4.72
CA ARG A 56 12.81 -5.27 -5.31
C ARG A 56 12.10 -6.57 -5.63
N ARG A 57 11.22 -7.05 -4.74
CA ARG A 57 10.45 -8.27 -4.98
C ARG A 57 9.54 -8.11 -6.19
N PHE A 58 8.83 -6.98 -6.30
CA PHE A 58 8.02 -6.67 -7.46
C PHE A 58 8.83 -6.67 -8.75
N GLU A 59 9.99 -6.00 -8.77
CA GLU A 59 10.88 -6.01 -9.94
C GLU A 59 11.42 -7.40 -10.27
N ASP A 60 11.76 -8.22 -9.27
CA ASP A 60 12.24 -9.59 -9.48
C ASP A 60 11.14 -10.47 -10.11
N LEU A 61 9.89 -10.31 -9.66
CA LEU A 61 8.75 -11.03 -10.22
C LEU A 61 8.44 -10.57 -11.64
N VAL A 62 8.43 -9.26 -11.90
CA VAL A 62 8.14 -8.74 -13.23
C VAL A 62 9.25 -9.10 -14.20
N GLU A 63 10.52 -8.96 -13.84
CA GLU A 63 11.64 -9.32 -14.72
C GLU A 63 11.96 -10.83 -14.76
N GLU A 64 11.07 -11.67 -14.23
CA GLU A 64 11.19 -13.14 -14.25
C GLU A 64 12.47 -13.65 -13.56
N ARG A 65 13.02 -12.87 -12.62
CA ARG A 65 14.16 -13.23 -11.75
C ARG A 65 13.74 -14.08 -10.55
N ALA A 66 12.45 -14.08 -10.22
CA ALA A 66 11.84 -14.93 -9.21
C ALA A 66 10.59 -15.63 -9.77
N PRO A 67 10.26 -16.85 -9.28
CA PRO A 67 9.03 -17.51 -9.66
C PRO A 67 7.82 -16.72 -9.15
N ARG A 68 6.86 -16.51 -10.04
CA ARG A 68 5.56 -15.94 -9.71
C ARG A 68 4.66 -17.02 -9.10
N PRO A 69 3.96 -16.75 -7.98
CA PRO A 69 2.93 -17.65 -7.49
C PRO A 69 1.85 -17.93 -8.55
N GLU A 70 1.23 -19.11 -8.49
CA GLU A 70 0.31 -19.57 -9.53
C GLU A 70 -0.95 -18.70 -9.61
N GLY A 71 -1.49 -18.29 -8.45
CA GLY A 71 -2.68 -17.44 -8.36
C GLY A 71 -2.45 -15.95 -8.62
N MET A 72 -1.20 -15.49 -8.65
CA MET A 72 -0.88 -14.06 -8.74
C MET A 72 -1.16 -13.50 -10.14
N VAL A 73 -1.86 -12.35 -10.18
CA VAL A 73 -2.27 -11.71 -11.43
C VAL A 73 -1.54 -10.40 -11.65
N PHE A 74 -0.90 -10.28 -12.81
CA PHE A 74 -0.36 -9.01 -13.31
C PHE A 74 -1.37 -8.33 -14.22
N MET A 75 -1.78 -7.14 -13.83
CA MET A 75 -2.67 -6.29 -14.62
C MET A 75 -1.83 -5.39 -15.51
N GLN A 76 -2.34 -5.17 -16.72
CA GLN A 76 -1.79 -4.22 -17.67
C GLN A 76 -2.89 -3.23 -18.05
N ASP A 77 -2.49 -2.01 -18.40
CA ASP A 77 -3.43 -1.03 -18.93
C ASP A 77 -4.06 -1.53 -20.24
N VAL A 78 -5.35 -1.24 -20.43
CA VAL A 78 -6.09 -1.63 -21.63
C VAL A 78 -5.44 -1.13 -22.92
N MET A 79 -4.77 0.03 -22.88
CA MET A 79 -4.06 0.60 -24.02
C MET A 79 -2.79 -0.18 -24.36
N VAL A 80 -2.13 -0.77 -23.36
CA VAL A 80 -0.99 -1.69 -23.57
C VAL A 80 -1.48 -3.02 -24.13
N VAL A 81 -2.53 -3.61 -23.53
CA VAL A 81 -3.11 -4.88 -24.01
C VAL A 81 -3.62 -4.79 -25.44
N LYS A 82 -4.22 -3.66 -25.82
CA LYS A 82 -4.71 -3.41 -27.18
C LYS A 82 -3.61 -2.99 -28.17
N GLY A 83 -2.35 -2.85 -27.71
CA GLY A 83 -1.22 -2.43 -28.54
C GLY A 83 -1.28 -0.96 -28.98
N ALA A 84 -2.15 -0.15 -28.40
CA ALA A 84 -2.22 1.28 -28.68
C ALA A 84 -1.06 2.07 -28.04
N VAL A 85 -0.47 1.51 -26.97
CA VAL A 85 0.73 2.03 -26.31
C VAL A 85 1.72 0.87 -26.12
N ALA A 86 2.97 1.07 -26.56
CA ALA A 86 4.06 0.15 -26.25
C ALA A 86 4.74 0.59 -24.94
N PRO A 87 4.84 -0.27 -23.91
CA PRO A 87 5.54 0.08 -22.69
C PRO A 87 7.04 0.14 -22.95
N SER A 88 7.75 1.02 -22.25
CA SER A 88 9.21 1.21 -22.38
C SER A 88 10.03 0.04 -21.83
N SER A 89 9.46 -0.75 -20.91
CA SER A 89 10.00 -2.03 -20.45
C SER A 89 8.88 -2.93 -19.94
N ARG A 90 9.21 -4.17 -19.57
CA ARG A 90 8.25 -5.09 -18.94
C ARG A 90 7.69 -4.52 -17.65
N LEU A 91 8.55 -3.94 -16.81
CA LEU A 91 8.15 -3.21 -15.59
C LEU A 91 7.09 -2.14 -15.86
N HIS A 92 7.30 -1.30 -16.87
CA HIS A 92 6.35 -0.25 -17.24
C HIS A 92 5.07 -0.77 -17.91
N GLY A 93 5.02 -2.06 -18.25
CA GLY A 93 3.85 -2.72 -18.82
C GLY A 93 2.85 -3.22 -17.77
N ILE A 94 3.24 -3.27 -16.49
CA ILE A 94 2.39 -3.74 -15.39
C ILE A 94 1.93 -2.53 -14.57
N ASN A 95 0.61 -2.37 -14.36
CA ASN A 95 0.06 -1.25 -13.58
C ASN A 95 -0.46 -1.65 -12.20
N LYS A 96 -0.74 -2.94 -11.99
CA LYS A 96 -1.22 -3.48 -10.72
C LYS A 96 -0.89 -4.96 -10.60
N ILE A 97 -0.65 -5.41 -9.38
CA ILE A 97 -0.61 -6.83 -9.01
C ILE A 97 -1.81 -7.16 -8.13
N LEU A 98 -2.29 -8.39 -8.21
CA LEU A 98 -3.40 -8.94 -7.43
C LEU A 98 -3.07 -10.38 -7.01
N SER A 99 -3.74 -10.85 -5.97
CA SER A 99 -3.66 -12.23 -5.48
C SER A 99 -2.23 -12.65 -5.12
N PHE A 100 -1.53 -11.78 -4.37
CA PHE A 100 -0.15 -11.99 -3.94
C PHE A 100 -0.03 -12.69 -2.57
N GLU A 101 -1.11 -13.23 -2.01
CA GLU A 101 -1.11 -13.90 -0.70
C GLU A 101 -0.17 -15.09 -0.57
N GLU A 102 0.19 -15.72 -1.68
CA GLU A 102 1.17 -16.81 -1.72
C GLU A 102 2.63 -16.33 -1.87
N ASP A 103 2.85 -15.03 -2.09
CA ASP A 103 4.20 -14.46 -2.13
C ASP A 103 4.68 -14.09 -0.72
N PRO A 104 5.73 -14.75 -0.20
CA PRO A 104 6.13 -14.57 1.19
C PRO A 104 6.67 -13.16 1.47
N VAL A 105 7.18 -12.44 0.47
CA VAL A 105 7.71 -11.10 0.69
C VAL A 105 6.61 -10.06 0.54
N LEU A 106 5.74 -10.17 -0.47
CA LEU A 106 4.67 -9.18 -0.64
C LEU A 106 3.57 -9.34 0.41
N PHE A 107 3.24 -10.57 0.82
CA PHE A 107 2.20 -10.81 1.81
C PHE A 107 2.60 -10.37 3.22
N ASP A 108 3.90 -10.25 3.52
CA ASP A 108 4.39 -9.71 4.79
C ASP A 108 3.83 -8.30 5.08
N TYR A 109 3.56 -7.49 4.05
CA TYR A 109 2.89 -6.19 4.23
C TYR A 109 1.48 -6.34 4.82
N ALA A 110 0.70 -7.31 4.33
CA ALA A 110 -0.69 -7.51 4.74
C ALA A 110 -0.81 -8.02 6.18
N VAL A 111 0.22 -8.68 6.69
CA VAL A 111 0.28 -9.21 8.05
C VAL A 111 1.17 -8.37 8.99
N ASP A 112 1.74 -7.27 8.52
CA ASP A 112 2.65 -6.44 9.33
C ASP A 112 1.91 -5.81 10.53
N PRO A 113 2.40 -5.97 11.77
CA PRO A 113 1.77 -5.40 12.96
C PRO A 113 1.58 -3.88 12.92
N ARG A 114 2.39 -3.15 12.15
CA ARG A 114 2.26 -1.70 11.96
C ARG A 114 1.03 -1.35 11.12
N VAL A 115 0.63 -2.22 10.20
CA VAL A 115 -0.61 -2.10 9.41
C VAL A 115 -1.80 -2.64 10.20
N LEU A 116 -1.65 -3.82 10.81
CA LEU A 116 -2.76 -4.48 11.50
C LEU A 116 -3.15 -3.75 12.79
N GLY A 117 -2.22 -3.16 13.53
CA GLY A 117 -2.53 -2.50 14.79
C GLY A 117 -3.54 -1.35 14.66
N PRO A 118 -3.35 -0.39 13.73
CA PRO A 118 -4.33 0.67 13.47
C PRO A 118 -5.67 0.13 12.96
N VAL A 119 -5.67 -0.96 12.19
CA VAL A 119 -6.91 -1.60 11.72
C VAL A 119 -7.65 -2.24 12.89
N ARG A 120 -6.93 -2.92 13.81
CA ARG A 120 -7.51 -3.51 15.03
C ARG A 120 -8.14 -2.44 15.93
N SER A 121 -7.52 -1.27 16.06
CA SER A 121 -8.11 -0.11 16.75
C SER A 121 -9.50 0.25 16.21
N LEU A 122 -9.72 0.12 14.89
CA LEU A 122 -10.96 0.56 14.25
C LEU A 122 -12.05 -0.52 14.25
N ILE A 123 -11.68 -1.79 14.01
CA ILE A 123 -12.65 -2.86 13.72
C ILE A 123 -12.50 -4.13 14.58
N GLY A 124 -11.56 -4.14 15.52
CA GLY A 124 -11.34 -5.24 16.45
C GLY A 124 -10.30 -6.27 15.99
N GLU A 125 -10.14 -7.33 16.78
CA GLU A 125 -9.02 -8.28 16.67
C GLU A 125 -9.18 -9.32 15.55
N ASP A 126 -10.41 -9.61 15.15
CA ASP A 126 -10.73 -10.64 14.17
C ASP A 126 -10.67 -10.07 12.75
N LEU A 127 -9.45 -10.10 12.18
CA LEU A 127 -9.17 -9.56 10.86
C LEU A 127 -9.05 -10.65 9.80
N VAL A 128 -9.59 -10.36 8.61
CA VAL A 128 -9.44 -11.20 7.42
C VAL A 128 -9.06 -10.33 6.22
N THR A 129 -8.07 -10.77 5.46
CA THR A 129 -7.74 -10.18 4.16
C THR A 129 -8.71 -10.69 3.11
N LEU A 130 -9.50 -9.79 2.51
CA LEU A 130 -10.47 -10.17 1.45
C LEU A 130 -9.88 -10.11 0.05
N SER A 131 -8.90 -9.24 -0.16
CA SER A 131 -8.24 -9.03 -1.44
C SER A 131 -6.82 -8.59 -1.18
N THR A 132 -5.89 -9.18 -1.92
CA THR A 132 -4.55 -8.65 -2.13
C THR A 132 -4.38 -8.35 -3.62
#